data_AF-A0A1F9MPZ6-F1
#
_entry.id   AF-A0A1F9MPZ6-F1
#
_cell.length_a   1.000
_cell.length_b   1.000
_cell.length_c   1.000
_cell.angle_alpha   90.00
_cell.angle_beta   90.00
_cell.angle_gamma   90.00
#
_symmetry.space_group_name_H-M   'P 1'
#
loop_
_entity.id
_entity.type
_entity.pdbx_description
1 polymer ?
#
loop_
_entity_poly.entity_id
_entity_poly.type
_entity_poly.pdbx_seq_one_letter_code
_entity_poly.pdbx_strand_id
1 'polypeptide(L)'
;MIRRLFTLSQTFACRWVAAVTLVVGALLLWRPTPTEFMELKFYDLKFRYRGPLTPGPEIAIVGIDDASLQAVGRWPWSREDQARLFSRIKEAGPRVLALDIIFAEREESAAVRTLANLRREIARRGKATPELMALLDQEERRVDVDRRLAEVVGQGPPTILGFFLREIGGTAGGLKAEQLLGESYIRASSFTWCVCWKPNLPASPCWGPGRWRST
;
A
#
# COMPACT_ATOMS: atom_id res chain seq x y z
N MET A 1 -54.84 -39.50 23.37
CA MET A 1 -54.84 -38.99 21.97
C MET A 1 -53.93 -37.78 21.74
N ILE A 2 -53.57 -36.98 22.75
CA ILE A 2 -52.84 -35.70 22.61
C ILE A 2 -51.35 -35.86 22.21
N ARG A 3 -50.69 -36.96 22.57
CA ARG A 3 -49.24 -37.18 22.37
C ARG A 3 -48.84 -37.35 20.88
N ARG A 4 -49.75 -37.79 20.01
CA ARG A 4 -49.49 -37.96 18.56
C ARG A 4 -49.60 -36.66 17.75
N LEU A 5 -50.35 -35.66 18.25
CA LEU A 5 -50.47 -34.34 17.62
C LEU A 5 -49.20 -33.51 17.83
N PHE A 6 -48.59 -33.63 19.01
CA PHE A 6 -47.35 -32.91 19.34
C PHE A 6 -46.16 -33.39 18.48
N THR A 7 -46.02 -34.71 18.27
CA THR A 7 -44.99 -35.29 17.40
C THR A 7 -45.19 -34.91 15.93
N LEU A 8 -46.44 -34.79 15.45
CA LEU A 8 -46.71 -34.30 14.10
C LEU A 8 -46.22 -32.84 13.94
N SER A 9 -46.62 -31.95 14.85
CA SER A 9 -46.22 -30.53 14.82
C SER A 9 -44.70 -30.32 14.90
N GLN A 10 -43.99 -31.17 15.65
CA GLN A 10 -42.55 -31.13 15.80
C GLN A 10 -41.82 -31.59 14.52
N THR A 11 -42.36 -32.58 13.79
CA THR A 11 -41.82 -32.94 12.47
C THR A 11 -42.07 -31.88 11.40
N PHE A 12 -43.22 -31.20 11.45
CA PHE A 12 -43.48 -30.05 10.57
C PHE A 12 -42.52 -28.90 10.87
N ALA A 13 -42.32 -28.54 12.14
CA ALA A 13 -41.38 -27.50 12.55
C ALA A 13 -39.94 -27.80 12.12
N CYS A 14 -39.45 -29.03 12.33
CA CYS A 14 -38.11 -29.41 11.88
C CYS A 14 -37.96 -29.38 10.36
N ARG A 15 -38.98 -29.82 9.60
CA ARG A 15 -38.96 -29.76 8.13
C ARG A 15 -38.97 -28.33 7.62
N TRP A 16 -39.73 -27.43 8.26
CA TRP A 16 -39.74 -26.01 7.92
C TRP A 16 -38.41 -25.33 8.22
N VAL A 17 -37.80 -25.60 9.38
CA VAL A 17 -36.48 -25.07 9.72
C VAL A 17 -35.43 -25.57 8.72
N ALA A 18 -35.43 -26.86 8.39
CA ALA A 18 -34.53 -27.43 7.38
C ALA A 18 -34.74 -26.82 5.99
N ALA A 19 -35.99 -26.63 5.56
CA ALA A 19 -36.31 -26.01 4.27
C ALA A 19 -35.86 -24.54 4.22
N VAL A 20 -36.15 -23.75 5.25
CA VAL A 20 -35.70 -22.36 5.35
C VAL A 20 -34.16 -22.28 5.33
N THR A 21 -33.49 -23.18 6.06
CA THR A 21 -32.02 -23.22 6.12
C THR A 21 -31.43 -23.56 4.75
N LEU A 22 -32.03 -24.51 4.02
CA LEU A 22 -31.58 -24.93 2.69
C LEU A 22 -31.83 -23.83 1.65
N VAL A 23 -32.97 -23.12 1.73
CA VAL A 23 -33.28 -21.97 0.88
C VAL A 23 -32.31 -20.81 1.15
N VAL A 24 -32.08 -20.45 2.40
CA VAL A 24 -31.10 -19.40 2.77
C VAL A 24 -29.71 -19.80 2.32
N GLY A 25 -29.30 -21.06 2.52
CA GLY A 25 -28.02 -21.59 2.03
C GLY A 25 -27.89 -21.50 0.50
N ALA A 26 -28.95 -21.85 -0.24
CA ALA A 26 -28.97 -21.73 -1.69
C ALA A 26 -28.91 -20.27 -2.16
N LEU A 27 -29.61 -19.35 -1.48
CA LEU A 27 -29.54 -17.90 -1.74
C LEU A 27 -28.14 -17.33 -1.49
N LEU A 28 -27.48 -17.76 -0.40
CA LEU A 28 -26.10 -17.35 -0.08
C LEU A 28 -25.08 -17.88 -1.09
N LEU A 29 -25.32 -19.08 -1.65
CA LEU A 29 -24.48 -19.67 -2.70
C LEU A 29 -24.72 -19.01 -4.07
N TRP A 30 -25.96 -18.63 -4.37
CA TRP A 30 -26.31 -17.95 -5.64
C TRP A 30 -25.81 -16.50 -5.67
N ARG A 31 -25.72 -15.81 -4.53
CA ARG A 31 -25.42 -14.37 -4.43
C ARG A 31 -26.25 -13.49 -5.38
N PRO A 32 -27.58 -13.46 -5.24
CA PRO A 32 -28.42 -12.59 -6.05
C PRO A 32 -28.21 -11.12 -5.67
N THR A 33 -28.17 -10.21 -6.65
CA THR A 33 -28.00 -8.77 -6.46
C THR A 33 -28.88 -8.11 -5.36
N PRO A 34 -30.15 -8.50 -5.10
CA PRO A 34 -30.93 -7.92 -4.00
C PRO A 34 -30.38 -8.20 -2.60
N THR A 35 -29.64 -9.30 -2.38
CA THR A 35 -29.07 -9.57 -1.03
C THR A 35 -27.95 -8.60 -0.69
N GLU A 36 -27.14 -8.20 -1.67
CA GLU A 36 -26.10 -7.19 -1.48
C GLU A 36 -26.71 -5.81 -1.17
N PHE A 37 -27.80 -5.45 -1.85
CA PHE A 37 -28.52 -4.21 -1.56
C PHE A 37 -29.07 -4.18 -0.14
N MET A 38 -29.68 -5.28 0.31
CA MET A 38 -30.17 -5.39 1.69
C MET A 38 -29.03 -5.31 2.70
N GLU A 39 -27.91 -5.98 2.44
CA GLU A 39 -26.72 -5.92 3.29
C GLU A 39 -26.19 -4.49 3.45
N LEU A 40 -26.02 -3.75 2.35
CA LEU A 40 -25.58 -2.36 2.37
C LEU A 40 -26.53 -1.47 3.18
N LYS A 41 -27.85 -1.66 3.04
CA LYS A 41 -28.85 -0.92 3.84
C LYS A 41 -28.77 -1.24 5.33
N PHE A 42 -28.59 -2.51 5.69
CA PHE A 42 -28.39 -2.89 7.10
C PHE A 42 -27.07 -2.33 7.64
N TYR A 43 -26.04 -2.26 6.81
CA TYR A 43 -24.76 -1.66 7.17
C TYR A 43 -24.92 -0.17 7.49
N ASP A 44 -25.57 0.59 6.62
CA ASP A 44 -25.90 2.01 6.84
C ASP A 44 -26.72 2.21 8.12
N LEU A 45 -27.74 1.38 8.35
CA LEU A 45 -28.57 1.45 9.54
C LEU A 45 -27.75 1.20 10.82
N LYS A 46 -26.79 0.28 10.78
CA LYS A 46 -25.88 0.02 11.90
C LYS A 46 -25.04 1.25 12.24
N PHE A 47 -24.48 1.94 11.24
CA PHE A 47 -23.73 3.19 11.47
C PHE A 47 -24.62 4.29 12.02
N ARG A 48 -25.85 4.41 11.50
CA ARG A 48 -26.83 5.41 11.97
C ARG A 48 -27.28 5.15 13.42
N TYR A 49 -27.51 3.88 13.78
CA TYR A 49 -27.90 3.51 15.15
C TYR A 49 -26.76 3.68 16.15
N ARG A 50 -25.51 3.38 15.73
CA ARG A 50 -24.33 3.57 16.57
C ARG A 50 -24.09 5.05 16.90
N GLY A 51 -24.41 5.95 15.97
CA GLY A 51 -24.19 7.39 16.11
C GLY A 51 -22.75 7.83 15.83
N PRO A 52 -22.50 9.15 15.84
CA PRO A 52 -21.17 9.72 15.63
C PRO A 52 -20.27 9.40 16.83
N LEU A 53 -19.07 8.85 16.55
CA LEU A 53 -18.01 8.76 17.55
C LEU A 53 -17.09 9.95 17.40
N THR A 54 -16.66 10.49 18.55
CA THR A 54 -15.53 11.43 18.56
C THR A 54 -14.25 10.62 18.38
N PRO A 55 -13.39 10.96 17.40
CA PRO A 55 -12.07 10.34 17.27
C PRO A 55 -11.27 10.59 18.56
N GLY A 56 -10.55 9.58 19.04
CA GLY A 56 -9.61 9.77 20.14
C GLY A 56 -8.38 10.57 19.69
N PRO A 57 -7.67 11.23 20.62
CA PRO A 57 -6.49 12.06 20.31
C PRO A 57 -5.27 11.24 19.85
N GLU A 58 -5.34 9.92 19.88
CA GLU A 58 -4.23 9.02 19.54
C GLU A 58 -3.91 8.93 18.04
N ILE A 59 -4.82 9.34 17.15
CA ILE A 59 -4.64 9.25 15.70
C ILE A 59 -4.83 10.63 15.07
N ALA A 60 -3.79 11.09 14.38
CA ALA A 60 -3.84 12.27 13.54
C ALA A 60 -3.82 11.84 12.06
N ILE A 61 -4.78 12.33 11.28
CA ILE A 61 -4.84 12.11 9.84
C ILE A 61 -4.37 13.40 9.16
N VAL A 62 -3.27 13.30 8.41
CA VAL A 62 -2.75 14.40 7.59
C VAL A 62 -3.26 14.20 6.17
N GLY A 63 -4.35 14.89 5.83
CA GLY A 63 -4.90 14.89 4.48
C GLY A 63 -4.23 15.96 3.61
N ILE A 64 -4.18 15.70 2.30
CA ILE A 64 -3.81 16.72 1.29
C ILE A 64 -5.11 17.25 0.71
N ASP A 65 -5.43 18.50 1.01
CA ASP A 65 -6.64 19.19 0.56
C ASP A 65 -6.33 20.26 -0.49
N ASP A 66 -7.38 20.87 -1.05
CA ASP A 66 -7.23 21.90 -2.08
C ASP A 66 -6.44 23.12 -1.57
N ALA A 67 -6.56 23.46 -0.28
CA ALA A 67 -5.78 24.53 0.34
C ALA A 67 -4.28 24.21 0.34
N SER A 68 -3.92 22.96 0.67
CA SER A 68 -2.54 22.46 0.61
C SER A 68 -1.99 22.46 -0.81
N LEU A 69 -2.81 22.08 -1.79
CA LEU A 69 -2.42 22.10 -3.21
C LEU A 69 -2.23 23.52 -3.74
N GLN A 70 -3.00 24.50 -3.27
CA GLN A 70 -2.80 25.90 -3.61
C GLN A 70 -1.52 26.47 -2.98
N ALA A 71 -1.17 26.04 -1.76
CA ALA A 71 -0.01 26.54 -1.03
C ALA A 71 1.33 25.93 -1.51
N VAL A 72 1.38 24.62 -1.74
CA VAL A 72 2.62 23.90 -2.11
C VAL A 72 2.73 23.72 -3.62
N GLY A 73 1.59 23.52 -4.29
CA GLY A 73 1.52 23.27 -5.71
C GLY A 73 0.78 21.96 -6.04
N ARG A 74 0.76 21.64 -7.33
CA ARG A 74 0.01 20.51 -7.87
C ARG A 74 0.62 19.18 -7.44
N TRP A 75 -0.22 18.24 -7.05
CA TRP A 75 0.16 16.84 -6.82
C TRP A 75 0.44 16.10 -8.15
N PRO A 76 1.40 15.17 -8.22
CA PRO A 76 2.32 14.72 -7.16
C PRO A 76 3.43 15.71 -6.86
N TRP A 77 3.64 16.00 -5.58
CA TRP A 77 4.77 16.82 -5.13
C TRP A 77 6.09 16.08 -5.32
N SER A 78 7.20 16.83 -5.41
CA SER A 78 8.53 16.22 -5.48
C SER A 78 8.84 15.42 -4.20
N ARG A 79 9.66 14.38 -4.30
CA ARG A 79 10.13 13.55 -3.18
C ARG A 79 10.88 14.36 -2.13
N GLU A 80 11.49 15.46 -2.55
CA GLU A 80 12.12 16.42 -1.65
C GLU A 80 11.10 17.16 -0.76
N ASP A 81 9.95 17.58 -1.32
CA ASP A 81 8.85 18.17 -0.55
C ASP A 81 8.20 17.14 0.39
N GLN A 82 8.02 15.92 -0.10
CA GLN A 82 7.53 14.81 0.72
C GLN A 82 8.49 14.51 1.88
N ALA A 83 9.81 14.51 1.64
CA ALA A 83 10.82 14.31 2.68
C ALA A 83 10.78 15.41 3.74
N ARG A 84 10.61 16.68 3.33
CA ARG A 84 10.43 17.80 4.27
C ARG A 84 9.16 17.66 5.09
N LEU A 85 8.04 17.30 4.47
CA LEU A 85 6.78 17.06 5.17
C LEU A 85 6.92 15.94 6.21
N PHE A 86 7.49 14.81 5.83
CA PHE A 86 7.66 13.68 6.73
C PHE A 86 8.62 13.99 7.88
N SER A 87 9.67 14.77 7.63
CA SER A 87 10.58 15.24 8.69
C SER A 87 9.81 16.04 9.75
N ARG A 88 8.98 17.00 9.33
CA ARG A 88 8.16 17.80 10.25
C ARG A 88 7.12 16.98 11.00
N ILE A 89 6.49 16.00 10.35
CA ILE A 89 5.55 15.09 11.02
C ILE A 89 6.29 14.26 12.07
N LYS A 90 7.51 13.82 11.78
CA LYS A 90 8.33 13.05 12.73
C LYS A 90 8.80 13.87 13.92
N GLU A 91 9.03 15.17 13.74
CA GLU A 91 9.34 16.11 14.84
C GLU A 91 8.21 16.19 15.87
N ALA A 92 6.94 15.97 15.46
CA ALA A 92 5.81 15.89 16.37
C ALA A 92 5.79 14.62 17.25
N GLY A 93 6.72 13.68 17.04
CA GLY A 93 6.91 12.49 17.86
C GLY A 93 5.84 11.39 17.76
N PRO A 94 5.31 11.05 16.57
CA PRO A 94 4.34 9.96 16.47
C PRO A 94 4.98 8.61 16.81
N ARG A 95 4.23 7.69 17.42
CA ARG A 95 4.71 6.32 17.70
C ARG A 95 4.95 5.51 16.42
N VAL A 96 4.10 5.72 15.41
CA VAL A 96 4.14 5.07 14.09
C VAL A 96 3.66 6.08 13.05
N LEU A 97 4.31 6.10 11.89
CA LEU A 97 3.87 6.89 10.73
C LEU A 97 3.37 5.93 9.64
N ALA A 98 2.12 6.08 9.20
CA ALA A 98 1.57 5.30 8.08
C ALA A 98 1.40 6.20 6.87
N LEU A 99 1.91 5.78 5.71
CA LEU A 99 1.87 6.54 4.47
C LEU A 99 0.93 5.86 3.47
N ASP A 100 -0.16 6.51 3.10
CA ASP A 100 -1.04 6.10 2.00
C ASP A 100 -0.56 6.68 0.66
N ILE A 101 0.73 6.51 0.38
CA ILE A 101 1.39 6.98 -0.84
C ILE A 101 2.25 5.83 -1.38
N ILE A 102 2.17 5.60 -2.69
CA ILE A 102 2.91 4.53 -3.37
C ILE A 102 4.17 5.10 -4.02
N PHE A 103 5.30 4.45 -3.75
CA PHE A 103 6.63 4.78 -4.27
C PHE A 103 7.09 3.68 -5.24
N ALA A 104 6.43 3.55 -6.40
CA ALA A 104 6.70 2.45 -7.34
C ALA A 104 7.93 2.70 -8.24
N GLU A 105 8.20 3.97 -8.54
CA GLU A 105 9.23 4.39 -9.48
C GLU A 105 10.13 5.45 -8.86
N ARG A 106 11.37 5.49 -9.36
CA ARG A 106 12.36 6.50 -9.03
C ARG A 106 11.90 7.85 -9.60
N GLU A 107 12.03 8.93 -8.84
CA GLU A 107 11.75 10.27 -9.38
C GLU A 107 12.87 10.70 -10.33
N GLU A 108 12.52 10.92 -11.60
CA GLU A 108 13.43 11.49 -12.59
C GLU A 108 13.27 13.02 -12.68
N SER A 109 13.93 13.74 -11.78
CA SER A 109 13.94 15.20 -11.85
C SER A 109 14.76 15.72 -13.03
N ALA A 110 14.45 16.93 -13.49
CA ALA A 110 15.21 17.60 -14.55
C ALA A 110 16.70 17.74 -14.20
N ALA A 111 17.01 17.95 -12.92
CA ALA A 111 18.38 18.05 -12.42
C ALA A 111 19.11 16.70 -12.54
N VAL A 112 18.49 15.59 -12.12
CA VAL A 112 19.05 14.23 -12.28
C VAL A 112 19.30 13.93 -13.76
N ARG A 113 18.33 14.24 -14.62
CA ARG A 113 18.46 14.04 -16.08
C ARG A 113 19.59 14.87 -16.68
N THR A 114 19.73 16.12 -16.25
CA THR A 114 20.78 17.03 -16.74
C THR A 114 22.17 16.57 -16.32
N LEU A 115 22.34 16.17 -15.06
CA LEU A 115 23.60 15.58 -14.56
C LEU A 115 23.97 14.30 -15.33
N ALA A 116 22.99 13.40 -15.54
CA ALA A 116 23.20 12.19 -16.32
C ALA A 116 23.57 12.49 -17.80
N ASN A 117 23.00 13.53 -18.40
CA ASN A 117 23.35 13.98 -19.75
C ASN A 117 24.77 14.57 -19.81
N LEU A 118 25.12 15.43 -18.85
CA LEU A 118 26.44 16.04 -18.74
C LEU A 118 27.53 14.98 -18.57
N ARG A 119 27.32 14.00 -17.68
CA ARG A 119 28.24 12.88 -17.47
C ARG A 119 28.49 12.12 -18.78
N ARG A 120 27.44 11.82 -19.54
CA ARG A 120 27.55 11.13 -20.84
C ARG A 120 28.31 11.96 -21.87
N GLU A 121 28.08 13.27 -21.92
CA GLU A 121 28.74 14.16 -22.88
C GLU A 121 30.23 14.33 -22.56
N ILE A 122 30.59 14.46 -21.28
CA ILE A 122 31.99 14.54 -20.83
C ILE A 122 32.74 13.24 -21.15
N ALA A 123 32.11 12.09 -20.91
CA ALA A 123 32.67 10.78 -21.25
C ALA A 123 32.89 10.61 -22.76
N ARG A 124 31.92 11.03 -23.60
CA ARG A 124 32.03 10.97 -25.07
C ARG A 124 33.15 11.85 -25.61
N ARG A 125 33.34 13.04 -25.03
CA ARG A 125 34.39 13.98 -25.44
C ARG A 125 35.78 13.60 -24.94
N GLY A 126 35.91 12.52 -24.17
CA GLY A 126 37.19 12.08 -23.60
C GLY A 126 37.79 13.05 -22.57
N LYS A 127 37.00 13.98 -22.04
CA LYS A 127 37.43 14.97 -21.03
C LYS A 127 37.13 14.53 -19.59
N ALA A 128 36.91 13.23 -19.38
CA ALA A 128 36.60 12.67 -18.08
C ALA A 128 37.87 12.56 -17.22
N THR A 129 38.26 13.67 -16.58
CA THR A 129 39.27 13.63 -15.51
C THR A 129 38.68 12.95 -14.27
N PRO A 130 39.44 12.12 -13.54
CA PRO A 130 38.97 11.45 -12.33
C PRO A 130 38.38 12.40 -11.28
N GLU A 131 38.98 13.58 -11.13
CA GLU A 131 38.52 14.63 -10.21
C GLU A 131 37.14 15.19 -10.59
N LEU A 132 36.93 15.48 -11.89
CA LEU A 132 35.63 15.93 -12.40
C LEU A 132 34.55 14.86 -12.23
N MET A 133 34.89 13.59 -12.45
CA MET A 133 33.94 12.49 -12.25
C MET A 133 33.58 12.34 -10.77
N ALA A 134 34.54 12.52 -9.85
CA ALA A 134 34.27 12.52 -8.41
C ALA A 134 33.35 13.68 -7.98
N LEU A 135 33.54 14.88 -8.55
CA LEU A 135 32.65 16.02 -8.33
C LEU A 135 31.24 15.76 -8.86
N LEU A 136 31.11 15.17 -10.07
CA LEU A 136 29.81 14.78 -10.62
C LEU A 136 29.12 13.74 -9.73
N ASP A 137 29.84 12.72 -9.25
CA ASP A 137 29.29 11.72 -8.32
C ASP A 137 28.86 12.34 -6.98
N GLN A 138 29.55 13.38 -6.52
CA GLN A 138 29.16 14.13 -5.32
C GLN A 138 27.86 14.91 -5.54
N GLU A 139 27.73 15.60 -6.68
CA GLU A 139 26.54 16.36 -7.01
C GLU A 139 25.34 15.47 -7.35
N GLU A 140 25.54 14.35 -8.05
CA GLU A 140 24.50 13.34 -8.26
C GLU A 140 23.93 12.83 -6.93
N ARG A 141 24.80 12.58 -5.93
CA ARG A 141 24.35 12.17 -4.58
C ARG A 141 23.57 13.25 -3.85
N ARG A 142 23.89 14.52 -4.06
CA ARG A 142 23.17 15.66 -3.44
C ARG A 142 21.80 15.88 -4.05
N VAL A 143 21.66 15.63 -5.34
CA VAL A 143 20.42 15.82 -6.11
C VAL A 143 19.52 14.57 -6.06
N ASP A 144 19.98 13.47 -5.47
CA ASP A 144 19.21 12.23 -5.33
C ASP A 144 18.11 12.36 -4.27
N VAL A 145 16.97 12.91 -4.69
CA VAL A 145 15.79 13.18 -3.85
C VAL A 145 15.20 11.89 -3.23
N ASP A 146 15.29 10.76 -3.93
CA ASP A 146 14.79 9.47 -3.42
C ASP A 146 15.65 8.95 -2.28
N ARG A 147 16.97 9.14 -2.38
CA ARG A 147 17.87 8.81 -1.28
C ARG A 147 17.56 9.66 -0.05
N ARG A 148 17.30 10.96 -0.24
CA ARG A 148 16.97 11.85 0.87
C ARG A 148 15.66 11.44 1.54
N LEU A 149 14.65 11.08 0.75
CA LEU A 149 13.40 10.56 1.27
C LEU A 149 13.61 9.25 2.04
N ALA A 150 14.39 8.31 1.49
CA ALA A 150 14.67 7.03 2.13
C ALA A 150 15.37 7.21 3.49
N GLU A 151 16.31 8.15 3.58
CA GLU A 151 16.95 8.53 4.86
C GLU A 151 15.93 9.03 5.87
N VAL A 152 15.05 9.96 5.46
CA VAL A 152 13.99 10.48 6.34
C VAL A 152 13.04 9.38 6.78
N VAL A 153 12.62 8.49 5.87
CA VAL A 153 11.72 7.36 6.18
C VAL A 153 12.37 6.38 7.15
N GLY A 154 13.67 6.07 6.96
CA GLY A 154 14.43 5.17 7.83
C GLY A 154 14.78 5.76 9.20
N GLN A 155 14.74 7.08 9.36
CA GLN A 155 15.02 7.75 10.64
C GLN A 155 13.75 7.97 11.48
N GLY A 156 13.90 7.92 12.80
CA GLY A 156 12.81 8.20 13.73
C GLY A 156 11.83 7.02 13.90
N PRO A 157 10.53 7.27 14.02
CA PRO A 157 9.57 6.23 14.35
C PRO A 157 9.34 5.25 13.17
N PRO A 158 8.96 4.00 13.46
CA PRO A 158 8.62 3.02 12.43
C PRO A 158 7.63 3.60 11.42
N THR A 159 8.03 3.61 10.15
CA THR A 159 7.24 4.13 9.05
C THR A 159 6.71 2.98 8.20
N ILE A 160 5.39 2.89 8.07
CA ILE A 160 4.71 1.89 7.25
C ILE A 160 4.42 2.52 5.89
N LEU A 161 4.99 1.93 4.84
CA LEU A 161 4.75 2.36 3.47
C LEU A 161 3.46 1.73 2.91
N GLY A 162 2.78 2.49 2.06
CA GLY A 162 1.65 2.00 1.30
C GLY A 162 2.10 0.88 0.36
N PHE A 163 1.41 -0.25 0.43
CA PHE A 163 1.58 -1.36 -0.48
C PHE A 163 0.30 -1.56 -1.28
N PHE A 164 0.44 -1.87 -2.56
CA PHE A 164 -0.68 -2.27 -3.40
C PHE A 164 -0.65 -3.78 -3.54
N LEU A 165 -1.57 -4.51 -2.88
CA LEU A 165 -1.83 -5.89 -3.28
C LEU A 165 -2.74 -5.85 -4.49
N ARG A 166 -2.16 -6.02 -5.68
CA ARG A 166 -2.94 -6.53 -6.80
C ARG A 166 -2.97 -8.03 -6.66
N GLU A 167 -4.16 -8.62 -6.58
CA GLU A 167 -4.33 -10.07 -6.71
C GLU A 167 -3.54 -10.52 -7.94
N ILE A 168 -2.57 -11.42 -7.71
CA ILE A 168 -1.90 -12.13 -8.77
C ILE A 168 -2.96 -13.04 -9.38
N GLY A 169 -3.67 -12.57 -10.41
CA GLY A 169 -4.77 -13.27 -11.08
C GLY A 169 -6.10 -12.52 -11.16
N GLY A 170 -6.24 -11.33 -10.57
CA GLY A 170 -7.49 -10.56 -10.60
C GLY A 170 -7.68 -9.76 -11.89
N THR A 171 -8.85 -9.87 -12.52
CA THR A 171 -9.26 -9.07 -13.68
C THR A 171 -9.96 -7.78 -13.24
N ALA A 172 -9.34 -6.62 -13.46
CA ALA A 172 -10.01 -5.32 -13.32
C ALA A 172 -10.31 -4.77 -14.72
N GLY A 173 -11.60 -4.60 -15.05
CA GLY A 173 -12.03 -3.94 -16.30
C GLY A 173 -11.66 -4.67 -17.60
N GLY A 174 -11.42 -5.98 -17.56
CA GLY A 174 -11.14 -6.80 -18.76
C GLY A 174 -9.70 -6.73 -19.29
N LEU A 175 -8.80 -6.00 -18.62
CA LEU A 175 -7.38 -5.96 -18.97
C LEU A 175 -6.58 -6.81 -17.98
N LYS A 176 -5.77 -7.73 -18.50
CA LYS A 176 -4.93 -8.58 -17.65
C LYS A 176 -3.78 -7.78 -17.08
N ALA A 177 -3.34 -8.17 -15.88
CA ALA A 177 -2.28 -7.50 -15.17
C ALA A 177 -0.98 -7.39 -15.99
N GLU A 178 -0.71 -8.40 -16.84
CA GLU A 178 0.43 -8.46 -17.75
C GLU A 178 0.44 -7.35 -18.81
N GLN A 179 -0.74 -6.94 -19.29
CA GLN A 179 -0.87 -5.93 -20.36
C GLN A 179 -0.67 -4.50 -19.85
N LEU A 180 -0.91 -4.25 -18.56
CA LEU A 180 -0.79 -2.92 -17.96
C LEU A 180 0.60 -2.62 -17.39
N LEU A 181 1.35 -3.65 -16.97
CA LEU A 181 2.62 -3.46 -16.24
C LEU A 181 3.87 -3.92 -17.01
N GLY A 182 3.71 -4.64 -18.13
CA GLY A 182 4.81 -5.21 -18.90
C GLY A 182 5.49 -6.38 -18.20
N GLU A 183 6.04 -7.33 -18.97
CA GLU A 183 6.69 -8.55 -18.43
C GLU A 183 7.86 -8.25 -17.47
N SER A 184 8.53 -7.12 -17.66
CA SER A 184 9.68 -6.70 -16.85
C SER A 184 9.31 -6.43 -15.39
N TYR A 185 8.12 -5.87 -15.13
CA TYR A 185 7.65 -5.58 -13.77
C TYR A 185 7.27 -6.87 -13.02
N ILE A 186 6.71 -7.86 -13.73
CA ILE A 186 6.33 -9.17 -13.15
C ILE A 186 7.58 -9.96 -12.73
N ARG A 187 8.68 -9.90 -13.50
CA ARG A 187 9.96 -10.54 -13.10
C ARG A 187 10.64 -9.88 -11.91
N ALA A 188 10.48 -8.56 -11.74
CA ALA A 188 11.10 -7.84 -10.63
C ALA A 188 10.35 -8.06 -9.29
N SER A 189 9.07 -8.42 -9.34
CA SER A 189 8.24 -8.73 -8.17
C SER A 189 8.50 -10.14 -7.63
N SER A 190 9.71 -10.38 -7.13
CA SER A 190 10.08 -11.62 -6.41
C SER A 190 9.91 -11.51 -4.88
N PHE A 191 9.20 -10.50 -4.37
CA PHE A 191 9.12 -10.28 -2.92
C PHE A 191 7.96 -11.04 -2.27
N THR A 192 8.25 -12.30 -1.99
CA THR A 192 7.64 -13.08 -0.90
C THR A 192 8.11 -12.50 0.44
N TRP A 193 7.15 -12.26 1.34
CA TRP A 193 7.23 -11.51 2.60
C TRP A 193 8.26 -12.02 3.65
N CYS A 194 8.70 -11.11 4.53
CA CYS A 194 9.01 -11.43 5.94
C CYS A 194 9.02 -10.17 6.82
N VAL A 195 7.86 -9.79 7.39
CA VAL A 195 7.82 -8.97 8.61
C VAL A 195 8.09 -9.91 9.78
N CYS A 196 9.32 -9.93 10.28
CA CYS A 196 9.66 -10.64 11.52
C CYS A 196 9.61 -9.63 12.68
N TRP A 197 8.47 -9.54 13.36
CA TRP A 197 8.41 -8.89 14.67
C TRP A 197 8.79 -9.92 15.74
N LYS A 198 9.98 -9.78 16.34
CA LYS A 198 10.42 -10.60 17.49
C LYS A 198 10.90 -9.66 18.60
N PRO A 199 10.32 -9.69 19.83
CA PRO A 199 10.51 -8.59 20.79
C PRO A 199 11.84 -8.56 21.55
N ASN A 200 12.83 -9.45 21.31
CA ASN A 200 13.97 -9.56 22.24
C ASN A 200 15.23 -10.30 21.73
N LEU A 201 15.85 -9.92 20.60
CA LEU A 201 17.19 -10.40 20.20
C LEU A 201 17.99 -9.29 19.48
N PRO A 202 19.34 -9.21 19.66
CA PRO A 202 20.15 -8.12 19.14
C PRO A 202 20.35 -8.24 17.62
N ALA A 203 20.43 -7.07 16.96
CA ALA A 203 20.50 -6.90 15.52
C ALA A 203 21.68 -7.67 14.89
N SER A 204 21.39 -8.55 13.94
CA SER A 204 22.37 -9.07 12.98
C SER A 204 21.96 -8.67 11.54
N PRO A 205 22.92 -8.38 10.64
CA PRO A 205 22.63 -7.81 9.33
C PRO A 205 22.12 -8.88 8.36
N CYS A 206 20.96 -8.63 7.74
CA CYS A 206 20.40 -9.46 6.68
C CYS A 206 21.04 -9.19 5.32
N TRP A 207 22.35 -9.43 5.15
CA TRP A 207 22.97 -9.45 3.82
C TRP A 207 24.10 -10.48 3.75
N GLY A 208 23.93 -11.48 2.86
CA GLY A 208 24.97 -12.42 2.45
C GLY A 208 24.79 -12.77 0.98
N PRO A 209 25.84 -12.72 0.15
CA PRO A 209 25.73 -12.92 -1.29
C PRO A 209 25.79 -14.40 -1.67
N GLY A 210 24.95 -14.79 -2.62
CA GLY A 210 25.22 -15.93 -3.50
C GLY A 210 24.29 -17.13 -3.33
N ARG A 211 23.57 -17.44 -4.41
CA ARG A 211 23.69 -18.69 -5.20
C ARG A 211 22.32 -19.05 -5.79
N TRP A 212 22.00 -18.44 -6.93
CA TRP A 212 20.92 -18.93 -7.81
C TRP A 212 21.48 -20.06 -8.66
N ARG A 213 20.90 -21.26 -8.56
CA ARG A 213 21.11 -22.33 -9.54
C ARG A 213 19.74 -22.83 -9.98
N SER A 214 19.49 -22.70 -11.28
CA SER A 214 18.34 -23.22 -12.00
C SER A 214 18.49 -24.72 -12.23
N THR A 215 17.47 -25.48 -11.84
CA THR A 215 17.01 -26.72 -12.46
C THR A 215 15.54 -26.85 -12.18
#